data_AF-A0A7M2Y997-F1
#
_entry.id   AF-A0A7M2Y997-F1
#
_cell.length_a   1.000
_cell.length_b   1.000
_cell.length_c   1.000
_cell.angle_alpha   90.00
_cell.angle_beta   90.00
_cell.angle_gamma   90.00
#
_symmetry.space_group_name_H-M   'P 1'
#
loop_
_entity.id
_entity.type
_entity.pdbx_description
1 polymer ?
#
loop_
_entity_poly.entity_id
_entity_poly.type
_entity_poly.pdbx_seq_one_letter_code
_entity_poly.pdbx_strand_id
1 'polypeptide(L)'
;MWWHYLLVFLGALLFDIFPFPFLPAFTIMMFFQIIFDLNIWVVIIIGVAGSVLGRYILLLYAPLIADKYLKSSKNEDIQFLGDKIKGNKWKGQLFILAYSLLPLPTTPLFLGAGISKLKPIYIIPAFIIGKFSSDTIALHFGKYASENIQSIIDNTFSWQSIASFVLSVVLLFLLFFVDWRTLIQKNKLIFSFKIWK
;
A
#
# COMPACT_ATOMS: atom_id res chain seq x y z
N MET A 1 23.35 10.09 -14.66
CA MET A 1 24.24 10.40 -13.51
C MET A 1 23.76 9.66 -12.27
N TRP A 2 24.63 8.91 -11.58
CA TRP A 2 24.28 7.97 -10.50
C TRP A 2 23.64 8.60 -9.26
N TRP A 3 23.89 9.88 -8.98
CA TRP A 3 23.36 10.58 -7.80
C TRP A 3 21.83 10.74 -7.80
N HIS A 4 21.16 10.67 -8.96
CA HIS A 4 19.69 10.71 -9.00
C HIS A 4 19.05 9.52 -8.29
N TYR A 5 19.72 8.36 -8.27
CA TYR A 5 19.25 7.21 -7.48
C TYR A 5 19.33 7.47 -5.97
N LEU A 6 20.27 8.32 -5.53
CA LEU A 6 20.33 8.75 -4.14
C LEU A 6 19.12 9.63 -3.78
N LEU A 7 18.62 10.45 -4.72
CA LEU A 7 17.37 11.18 -4.52
C LEU A 7 16.17 10.25 -4.37
N VAL A 8 16.11 9.18 -5.17
CA VAL A 8 15.08 8.13 -5.04
C VAL A 8 15.13 7.51 -3.64
N PHE A 9 16.32 7.13 -3.17
CA PHE A 9 16.53 6.56 -1.85
C PHE A 9 16.07 7.52 -0.74
N LEU A 10 16.59 8.75 -0.76
CA LEU A 10 16.29 9.75 0.26
C LEU A 10 14.81 10.15 0.25
N GLY A 11 14.21 10.28 -0.92
CA GLY A 11 12.79 10.60 -1.05
C GLY A 11 11.90 9.52 -0.47
N ALA A 12 12.15 8.25 -0.82
CA ALA A 12 11.40 7.11 -0.26
C ALA A 12 11.60 6.99 1.25
N LEU A 13 12.83 7.20 1.73
CA LEU A 13 13.18 7.20 3.15
C LEU A 13 12.44 8.31 3.89
N LEU A 14 12.49 9.55 3.43
CA LEU A 14 11.87 10.69 4.11
C LEU A 14 10.36 10.49 4.27
N PHE A 15 9.70 9.98 3.22
CA PHE A 15 8.25 9.75 3.24
C PHE A 15 7.85 8.65 4.20
N ASP A 16 8.64 7.58 4.30
CA ASP A 16 8.31 6.44 5.15
C ASP A 16 8.87 6.58 6.57
N ILE A 17 9.85 7.45 6.81
CA ILE A 17 10.26 7.86 8.16
C ILE A 17 9.12 8.59 8.84
N PHE A 18 8.42 9.51 8.17
CA PHE A 18 7.54 10.45 8.86
C PHE A 18 6.29 9.76 9.48
N PRO A 19 5.87 10.14 10.70
CA PRO A 19 4.79 9.46 11.43
C PRO A 19 3.39 9.92 10.99
N PHE A 20 3.25 10.49 9.80
CA PHE A 20 1.98 10.91 9.21
C PHE A 20 1.75 10.18 7.89
N PRO A 21 0.51 9.80 7.54
CA PRO A 21 0.22 9.19 6.25
C PRO A 21 0.44 10.20 5.11
N PHE A 22 1.59 10.10 4.45
CA PHE A 22 1.89 10.81 3.20
C PHE A 22 1.41 10.03 1.97
N LEU A 23 1.60 10.63 0.78
CA LEU A 23 1.49 9.91 -0.48
C LEU A 23 2.37 8.65 -0.46
N PRO A 24 1.99 7.57 -1.18
CA PRO A 24 2.81 6.38 -1.26
C PRO A 24 4.22 6.69 -1.77
N ALA A 25 5.26 6.07 -1.18
CA ALA A 25 6.67 6.30 -1.56
C ALA A 25 6.94 6.06 -3.06
N PHE A 26 6.21 5.12 -3.69
CA PHE A 26 6.34 4.87 -5.13
C PHE A 26 6.06 6.10 -5.98
N THR A 27 5.28 7.08 -5.47
CA THR A 27 4.97 8.33 -6.19
C THR A 27 6.24 9.13 -6.46
N ILE A 28 7.13 9.23 -5.46
CA ILE A 28 8.43 9.89 -5.62
C ILE A 28 9.37 9.07 -6.48
N MET A 29 9.35 7.74 -6.31
CA MET A 29 10.16 6.84 -7.13
C MET A 29 9.80 7.00 -8.61
N MET A 30 8.50 7.03 -8.93
CA MET A 30 7.96 7.27 -10.26
C MET A 30 8.33 8.66 -10.78
N PHE A 31 8.14 9.71 -9.97
CA PHE A 31 8.50 11.08 -10.34
C PHE A 31 9.95 11.20 -10.80
N PHE A 32 10.90 10.68 -10.00
CA PHE A 32 12.31 10.71 -10.36
C PHE A 32 12.66 9.75 -11.50
N GLN A 33 11.98 8.60 -11.59
CA GLN A 33 12.15 7.68 -12.70
C GLN A 33 11.79 8.32 -14.04
N ILE A 34 10.68 9.05 -14.10
CA ILE A 34 10.20 9.71 -15.32
C ILE A 34 11.07 10.92 -15.67
N ILE A 35 11.34 11.81 -14.70
CA ILE A 35 12.07 13.07 -14.95
C ILE A 35 13.52 12.82 -15.36
N PHE A 36 14.19 11.84 -14.76
CA PHE A 36 15.60 11.57 -15.01
C PHE A 36 15.84 10.35 -15.90
N ASP A 37 14.78 9.79 -16.49
CA ASP A 37 14.79 8.57 -17.31
C ASP A 37 15.64 7.44 -16.71
N LEU A 38 15.39 7.15 -15.43
CA LEU A 38 16.18 6.18 -14.68
C LEU A 38 15.78 4.74 -15.00
N ASN A 39 16.71 3.80 -14.80
CA ASN A 39 16.41 2.39 -14.92
C ASN A 39 15.41 1.97 -13.84
N ILE A 40 14.25 1.47 -14.27
CA ILE A 40 13.12 1.13 -13.40
C ILE A 40 13.48 0.11 -12.31
N TRP A 41 14.29 -0.91 -12.62
CA TRP A 41 14.68 -1.93 -11.66
C TRP A 41 15.60 -1.38 -10.58
N VAL A 42 16.54 -0.52 -10.96
CA VAL A 42 17.44 0.14 -10.01
C VAL A 42 16.65 1.11 -9.12
N VAL A 43 15.68 1.84 -9.68
CA VAL A 43 14.76 2.68 -8.91
C VAL A 43 13.97 1.84 -7.91
N ILE A 44 13.40 0.70 -8.32
CA ILE A 44 12.63 -0.19 -7.44
C ILE A 44 13.52 -0.66 -6.28
N ILE A 45 14.69 -1.23 -6.57
CA ILE A 45 15.58 -1.77 -5.53
C ILE A 45 15.99 -0.69 -4.52
N ILE A 46 16.42 0.47 -5.02
CA ILE A 46 16.92 1.56 -4.18
C ILE A 46 15.78 2.25 -3.41
N GLY A 47 14.64 2.48 -4.04
CA GLY A 47 13.50 3.10 -3.39
C GLY A 47 12.83 2.18 -2.37
N VAL A 48 12.73 0.88 -2.65
CA VAL A 48 12.27 -0.12 -1.66
C VAL A 48 13.24 -0.17 -0.49
N ALA A 49 14.56 -0.16 -0.73
CA ALA A 49 15.54 -0.12 0.36
C ALA A 49 15.39 1.15 1.23
N GLY A 50 15.25 2.33 0.61
CA GLY A 50 15.05 3.59 1.33
C GLY A 50 13.75 3.58 2.14
N SER A 51 12.67 3.10 1.55
CA SER A 51 11.38 2.91 2.20
C SER A 51 11.46 1.98 3.41
N VAL A 52 12.06 0.80 3.25
CA VAL A 52 12.17 -0.21 4.31
C VAL A 52 13.01 0.34 5.46
N LEU A 53 14.10 1.05 5.15
CA LEU A 53 14.89 1.74 6.17
C LEU A 53 14.05 2.81 6.89
N GLY A 54 13.26 3.59 6.15
CA GLY A 54 12.39 4.59 6.75
C GLY A 54 11.35 3.98 7.70
N ARG A 55 10.71 2.89 7.29
CA ARG A 55 9.78 2.13 8.15
C ARG A 55 10.46 1.49 9.34
N TYR A 56 11.69 1.01 9.17
CA TYR A 56 12.48 0.50 10.28
C TYR A 56 12.78 1.59 11.31
N ILE A 57 13.20 2.77 10.86
CA ILE A 57 13.44 3.93 11.73
C ILE A 57 12.15 4.33 12.46
N LEU A 58 11.01 4.39 11.75
CA LEU A 58 9.68 4.66 12.33
C LEU A 58 9.34 3.67 13.46
N LEU A 59 9.58 2.37 13.27
CA LEU A 59 9.35 1.37 14.33
C LEU A 59 10.15 1.65 15.59
N LEU A 60 11.38 2.17 15.46
CA LEU A 60 12.26 2.41 16.59
C LEU A 60 11.83 3.63 17.41
N TYR A 61 11.43 4.72 16.75
CA TYR A 61 11.10 5.96 17.46
C TYR A 61 9.60 6.12 17.77
N ALA A 62 8.71 5.36 17.12
CA ALA A 62 7.27 5.40 17.38
C ALA A 62 6.88 5.22 18.88
N PRO A 63 7.50 4.30 19.65
CA PRO A 63 7.27 4.23 21.10
C PRO A 63 7.57 5.55 21.81
N LEU A 64 8.68 6.21 21.45
CA LEU A 64 9.13 7.45 22.09
C LEU A 64 8.15 8.61 21.84
N ILE A 65 7.60 8.68 20.63
CA ILE A 65 6.56 9.66 20.29
C ILE A 65 5.27 9.33 21.04
N ALA A 66 4.86 8.07 21.09
CA ALA A 66 3.66 7.67 21.82
C ALA A 66 3.76 7.97 23.31
N ASP A 67 4.88 7.64 23.95
CA ASP A 67 5.11 7.92 25.37
C ASP A 67 5.09 9.43 25.67
N LYS A 68 5.52 10.27 24.71
CA LYS A 68 5.55 11.73 24.87
C LYS A 68 4.22 12.42 24.59
N TYR A 69 3.45 11.95 23.60
CA TYR A 69 2.26 12.67 23.09
C TYR A 69 0.93 11.95 23.34
N LEU A 70 0.91 10.64 23.62
CA LEU A 70 -0.32 9.89 23.92
C LEU A 70 -0.51 9.72 25.42
N LYS A 71 -1.78 9.62 25.84
CA LYS A 71 -2.12 9.21 27.22
C LYS A 71 -1.70 7.77 27.46
N SER A 72 -1.21 7.46 28.66
CA SER A 72 -0.78 6.10 29.04
C SER A 72 -1.85 5.04 28.76
N SER A 73 -3.13 5.32 29.06
CA SER A 73 -4.23 4.40 28.78
C SER A 73 -4.40 4.07 27.30
N LYS A 74 -4.13 5.02 26.39
CA LYS A 74 -4.19 4.78 24.94
C LYS A 74 -2.99 4.02 24.43
N ASN A 75 -1.83 4.24 25.04
CA ASN A 75 -0.63 3.47 24.74
C ASN A 75 -0.80 2.00 25.18
N GLU A 76 -1.38 1.78 26.36
CA GLU A 76 -1.74 0.44 26.87
C GLU A 76 -2.77 -0.27 25.98
N ASP A 77 -3.82 0.42 25.53
CA ASP A 77 -4.80 -0.12 24.56
C ASP A 77 -4.10 -0.64 23.28
N ILE A 78 -3.17 0.15 22.73
CA ILE A 78 -2.43 -0.19 21.50
C ILE A 78 -1.45 -1.34 21.76
N GLN A 79 -0.77 -1.34 22.91
CA GLN A 79 0.14 -2.43 23.29
C GLN A 79 -0.62 -3.75 23.45
N PHE A 80 -1.78 -3.73 24.10
CA PHE A 80 -2.66 -4.90 24.24
C PHE A 80 -3.09 -5.50 22.90
N LEU A 81 -3.46 -4.64 21.93
CA LEU A 81 -3.78 -5.09 20.56
C LEU A 81 -2.58 -5.78 19.90
N GLY A 82 -1.40 -5.19 20.02
CA GLY A 82 -0.19 -5.79 19.46
C GLY A 82 0.20 -7.10 20.13
N ASP A 83 -0.04 -7.26 21.42
CA ASP A 83 0.22 -8.52 22.13
C ASP A 83 -0.71 -9.65 21.66
N LYS A 84 -1.97 -9.35 21.32
CA LYS A 84 -2.84 -10.34 20.64
C LYS A 84 -2.31 -10.75 19.26
N ILE A 85 -1.72 -9.81 18.52
CA ILE A 85 -1.11 -10.10 17.21
C ILE A 85 0.17 -10.94 17.38
N LYS A 86 0.97 -10.71 18.44
CA LYS A 86 2.17 -11.53 18.77
C LYS A 86 1.84 -13.01 18.95
N GLY A 87 0.63 -13.34 19.42
CA GLY A 87 0.18 -14.72 19.64
C GLY A 87 0.15 -15.58 18.38
N ASN A 88 0.04 -15.00 17.18
CA ASN A 88 0.09 -15.74 15.91
C ASN A 88 0.94 -15.02 14.84
N LYS A 89 2.25 -15.25 14.92
CA LYS A 89 3.28 -14.64 14.05
C LYS A 89 3.00 -14.82 12.56
N TRP A 90 2.47 -15.98 12.16
CA TRP A 90 2.14 -16.28 10.77
C TRP A 90 0.96 -15.45 10.26
N LYS A 91 -0.11 -15.33 11.04
CA LYS A 91 -1.25 -14.47 10.69
C LYS A 91 -0.85 -13.00 10.62
N GLY A 92 0.05 -12.55 11.52
CA GLY A 92 0.60 -11.20 11.50
C GLY A 92 1.34 -10.89 10.20
N GLN A 93 2.27 -11.76 9.78
CA GLN A 93 3.00 -11.58 8.53
C GLN A 93 2.09 -11.63 7.31
N LEU A 94 1.10 -12.53 7.28
CA LEU A 94 0.16 -12.63 6.17
C LEU A 94 -0.74 -11.39 6.06
N PHE A 95 -1.16 -10.84 7.20
CA PHE A 95 -1.89 -9.57 7.25
C PHE A 95 -1.04 -8.41 6.72
N ILE A 96 0.23 -8.33 7.13
CA ILE A 96 1.16 -7.28 6.70
C ILE A 96 1.44 -7.39 5.20
N LEU A 97 1.64 -8.61 4.69
CA LEU A 97 1.81 -8.87 3.27
C LEU A 97 0.58 -8.42 2.47
N ALA A 98 -0.63 -8.87 2.86
CA ALA A 98 -1.87 -8.48 2.22
C ALA A 98 -2.07 -6.96 2.25
N TYR A 99 -1.79 -6.31 3.39
CA TYR A 99 -1.89 -4.88 3.55
C TYR A 99 -0.89 -4.13 2.64
N SER A 100 0.31 -4.66 2.48
CA SER A 100 1.40 -4.02 1.71
C SER A 100 1.26 -4.21 0.20
N LEU A 101 0.51 -5.22 -0.23
CA LEU A 101 0.13 -5.43 -1.63
C LEU A 101 -1.00 -4.50 -2.08
N LEU A 102 -1.75 -3.95 -1.12
CA LEU A 102 -2.80 -2.99 -1.40
C LEU A 102 -2.22 -1.56 -1.36
N PRO A 103 -2.79 -0.61 -2.11
CA PRO A 103 -2.39 0.80 -2.06
C PRO A 103 -2.93 1.49 -0.79
N LEU A 104 -2.71 0.89 0.37
CA LEU A 104 -3.13 1.40 1.67
C LEU A 104 -1.99 2.18 2.33
N PRO A 105 -2.30 3.22 3.13
CA PRO A 105 -1.29 3.95 3.87
C PRO A 105 -0.63 2.98 4.87
N THR A 106 0.66 2.72 4.73
CA THR A 106 1.39 1.80 5.62
C THR A 106 1.82 2.46 6.93
N THR A 107 1.74 3.80 7.03
CA THR A 107 2.12 4.54 8.25
C THR A 107 1.33 4.10 9.49
N PRO A 108 -0.01 3.96 9.48
CA PRO A 108 -0.77 3.47 10.64
C PRO A 108 -0.37 2.06 11.08
N LEU A 109 -0.08 1.17 10.12
CA LEU A 109 0.37 -0.20 10.40
C LEU A 109 1.71 -0.18 11.16
N PHE A 110 2.69 0.58 10.66
CA PHE A 110 4.02 0.68 11.26
C PHE A 110 4.03 1.48 12.57
N LEU A 111 3.20 2.52 12.69
CA LEU A 111 3.01 3.24 13.94
C LEU A 111 2.42 2.34 15.01
N GLY A 112 1.29 1.69 14.74
CA GLY A 112 0.66 0.77 15.68
C GLY A 112 1.64 -0.32 16.11
N ALA A 113 2.33 -0.92 15.15
CA ALA A 113 3.36 -1.91 15.43
C ALA A 113 4.53 -1.41 16.30
N GLY A 114 5.02 -0.20 16.01
CA GLY A 114 6.08 0.44 16.79
C GLY A 114 5.63 0.71 18.22
N ILE A 115 4.45 1.32 18.39
CA ILE A 115 3.84 1.60 19.70
C ILE A 115 3.64 0.30 20.51
N SER A 116 3.22 -0.78 19.85
CA SER A 116 3.10 -2.10 20.46
C SER A 116 4.43 -2.82 20.72
N LYS A 117 5.57 -2.18 20.41
CA LYS A 117 6.93 -2.72 20.58
C LYS A 117 7.10 -4.08 19.88
N LEU A 118 6.52 -4.23 18.69
CA LEU A 118 6.72 -5.43 17.87
C LEU A 118 8.16 -5.49 17.36
N LYS A 119 8.76 -6.68 17.39
CA LYS A 119 10.11 -6.87 16.82
C LYS A 119 10.03 -6.67 15.29
N PRO A 120 10.95 -5.90 14.68
CA PRO A 120 10.94 -5.64 13.23
C PRO A 120 10.93 -6.90 12.36
N ILE A 121 11.54 -7.99 12.83
CA ILE A 121 11.56 -9.28 12.13
C ILE A 121 10.17 -9.87 11.84
N TYR A 122 9.14 -9.47 12.61
CA TYR A 122 7.77 -9.94 12.38
C TYR A 122 7.02 -9.15 11.32
N ILE A 123 7.59 -8.04 10.82
CA ILE A 123 6.91 -7.08 9.95
C ILE A 123 7.69 -6.83 8.67
N ILE A 124 8.98 -6.52 8.82
CA ILE A 124 9.85 -6.08 7.74
C ILE A 124 9.95 -7.11 6.60
N PRO A 125 10.12 -8.43 6.85
CA PRO A 125 10.22 -9.39 5.74
C PRO A 125 8.97 -9.43 4.85
N ALA A 126 7.79 -9.48 5.46
CA ALA A 126 6.52 -9.49 4.74
C ALA A 126 6.28 -8.15 4.01
N PHE A 127 6.65 -7.04 4.65
CA PHE A 127 6.58 -5.72 4.06
C PHE A 127 7.51 -5.56 2.85
N ILE A 128 8.75 -6.07 2.91
CA ILE A 128 9.69 -6.02 1.77
C ILE A 128 9.06 -6.70 0.55
N ILE A 129 8.52 -7.90 0.73
CA ILE A 129 7.90 -8.67 -0.37
C ILE A 129 6.70 -7.90 -0.93
N GLY A 130 5.76 -7.52 -0.07
CA GLY A 130 4.56 -6.83 -0.51
C GLY A 130 4.85 -5.49 -1.18
N LYS A 131 5.78 -4.71 -0.61
CA LYS A 131 6.19 -3.43 -1.16
C LYS A 131 6.95 -3.57 -2.47
N PHE A 132 7.88 -4.52 -2.56
CA PHE A 132 8.57 -4.78 -3.82
C PHE A 132 7.59 -5.14 -4.93
N SER A 133 6.64 -6.03 -4.66
CA SER A 133 5.60 -6.40 -5.64
C SER A 133 4.70 -5.22 -6.00
N SER A 134 4.18 -4.50 -5.01
CA SER A 134 3.29 -3.35 -5.22
C SER A 134 3.99 -2.22 -5.97
N ASP A 135 5.20 -1.84 -5.57
CA ASP A 135 5.97 -0.77 -6.20
C ASP A 135 6.40 -1.19 -7.61
N THR A 136 6.76 -2.46 -7.85
CA THR A 136 7.08 -2.95 -9.21
C THR A 136 5.89 -2.76 -10.15
N ILE A 137 4.69 -3.18 -9.71
CA ILE A 137 3.46 -3.00 -10.48
C ILE A 137 3.24 -1.50 -10.73
N ALA A 138 3.22 -0.69 -9.67
CA ALA A 138 2.93 0.74 -9.77
C ALA A 138 3.91 1.49 -10.68
N LEU A 139 5.22 1.24 -10.57
CA LEU A 139 6.21 1.92 -11.41
C LEU A 139 6.10 1.49 -12.88
N HIS A 140 5.89 0.20 -13.17
CA HIS A 140 5.75 -0.26 -14.56
C HIS A 140 4.48 0.28 -15.21
N PHE A 141 3.36 0.27 -14.49
CA PHE A 141 2.12 0.87 -14.97
C PHE A 141 2.27 2.39 -15.15
N GLY A 142 2.93 3.07 -14.21
CA GLY A 142 3.18 4.51 -14.31
C GLY A 142 4.05 4.89 -15.51
N LYS A 143 5.13 4.14 -15.75
CA LYS A 143 5.99 4.33 -16.92
C LYS A 143 5.22 4.08 -18.21
N TYR A 144 4.50 2.95 -18.30
CA TYR A 144 3.68 2.64 -19.47
C TYR A 144 2.65 3.73 -19.76
N ALA A 145 1.93 4.20 -18.74
CA ALA A 145 0.96 5.28 -18.88
C ALA A 145 1.61 6.59 -19.35
N SER A 146 2.79 6.94 -18.82
CA SER A 146 3.53 8.13 -19.22
C SER A 146 4.01 8.09 -20.66
N GLU A 147 4.52 6.95 -21.12
CA GLU A 147 5.01 6.77 -22.50
C GLU A 147 3.86 6.69 -23.53
N ASN A 148 2.70 6.21 -23.09
CA ASN A 148 1.54 5.97 -23.95
C ASN A 148 0.44 7.01 -23.74
N ILE A 149 0.72 8.17 -23.13
CA ILE A 149 -0.32 9.16 -22.80
C ILE A 149 -1.10 9.59 -24.06
N GLN A 150 -0.40 9.82 -25.17
CA GLN A 150 -1.04 10.22 -26.42
C GLN A 150 -1.89 9.09 -27.01
N SER A 151 -1.37 7.85 -27.01
CA SER A 151 -2.12 6.70 -27.52
C SER A 151 -3.29 6.32 -26.61
N ILE A 152 -3.22 6.55 -25.30
CA ILE A 152 -4.32 6.36 -24.35
C ILE A 152 -5.42 7.39 -24.62
N ILE A 153 -5.06 8.66 -24.82
CA ILE A 153 -6.01 9.71 -25.16
C ILE A 153 -6.68 9.40 -26.50
N ASP A 154 -5.90 9.09 -27.53
CA ASP A 154 -6.41 8.81 -28.87
C ASP A 154 -7.27 7.52 -28.91
N ASN A 155 -6.93 6.51 -28.09
CA ASN A 155 -7.69 5.27 -27.94
C ASN A 155 -8.76 5.33 -26.83
N THR A 156 -9.12 6.51 -26.34
CA THR A 156 -10.19 6.65 -25.32
C THR A 156 -11.51 6.06 -25.82
N PHE A 157 -11.79 6.14 -27.13
CA PHE A 157 -12.96 5.54 -27.77
C PHE A 157 -12.70 4.14 -28.38
N SER A 158 -11.58 3.50 -28.05
CA SER A 158 -11.27 2.16 -28.54
C SER A 158 -12.20 1.09 -27.96
N TRP A 159 -12.30 -0.05 -28.66
CA TRP A 159 -13.09 -1.19 -28.20
C TRP A 159 -12.62 -1.71 -26.82
N GLN A 160 -11.33 -1.60 -26.52
CA GLN A 160 -10.74 -1.97 -25.24
C GLN A 160 -11.23 -1.06 -24.11
N SER A 161 -11.30 0.25 -24.35
CA SER A 161 -11.82 1.24 -23.39
C SER A 161 -13.32 1.06 -23.16
N ILE A 162 -14.08 0.74 -24.20
CA ILE A 162 -15.50 0.40 -24.08
C ILE A 162 -15.67 -0.89 -23.27
N ALA A 163 -14.89 -1.93 -23.58
CA ALA A 163 -14.94 -3.20 -22.86
C ALA A 163 -14.56 -3.04 -21.38
N SER A 164 -13.53 -2.26 -21.06
CA SER A 164 -13.13 -1.99 -19.67
C SER A 164 -14.18 -1.16 -18.93
N PHE A 165 -14.82 -0.19 -19.60
CA PHE A 165 -15.93 0.57 -19.05
C PHE A 165 -17.15 -0.32 -18.79
N VAL A 166 -17.57 -1.13 -19.76
CA VAL A 166 -18.68 -2.09 -19.62
C VAL A 166 -18.38 -3.08 -18.51
N LEU A 167 -17.17 -3.63 -18.45
CA LEU A 167 -16.75 -4.51 -17.36
C LEU A 167 -16.86 -3.81 -16.00
N SER A 168 -16.40 -2.57 -15.90
CA SER A 168 -16.50 -1.78 -14.67
C SER A 168 -17.96 -1.55 -14.26
N VAL A 169 -18.84 -1.23 -15.21
CA VAL A 169 -20.29 -1.08 -14.97
C VAL A 169 -20.93 -2.40 -14.55
N VAL A 170 -20.56 -3.52 -15.18
CA VAL A 170 -21.05 -4.86 -14.79
C VAL A 170 -20.59 -5.23 -13.39
N LEU A 171 -19.33 -4.97 -13.03
CA LEU A 171 -18.82 -5.21 -11.68
C LEU A 171 -19.56 -4.36 -10.65
N LEU A 172 -19.79 -3.08 -10.93
CA LEU A 172 -20.61 -2.21 -10.06
C LEU A 172 -22.05 -2.72 -9.95
N PHE A 173 -22.65 -3.15 -11.07
CA PHE A 173 -23.98 -3.73 -11.06
C PHE A 173 -24.05 -4.96 -10.16
N LEU A 174 -23.11 -5.91 -10.31
CA LEU A 174 -23.05 -7.09 -9.45
C LEU A 174 -22.86 -6.70 -7.98
N LEU A 175 -22.00 -5.72 -7.69
CA LEU A 175 -21.77 -5.25 -6.33
C LEU A 175 -23.04 -4.72 -5.66
N PHE A 176 -23.81 -3.88 -6.35
CA PHE A 176 -25.00 -3.24 -5.78
C PHE A 176 -26.25 -4.13 -5.79
N PHE A 177 -26.41 -4.96 -6.82
CA PHE A 177 -27.66 -5.66 -7.06
C PHE A 177 -27.63 -7.13 -6.64
N VAL A 178 -26.46 -7.74 -6.40
CA VAL A 178 -26.41 -9.12 -5.89
C VAL A 178 -26.67 -9.13 -4.39
N ASP A 179 -27.58 -9.99 -3.95
CA ASP A 179 -27.73 -10.33 -2.53
C ASP A 179 -26.57 -11.22 -2.09
N TRP A 180 -25.46 -10.58 -1.71
CA TRP A 180 -24.25 -11.24 -1.24
C TRP A 180 -24.51 -12.15 -0.03
N ARG A 181 -25.48 -11.83 0.83
CA ARG A 181 -25.81 -12.66 2.00
C ARG A 181 -26.42 -13.97 1.56
N THR A 182 -27.40 -13.93 0.65
CA THR A 182 -28.03 -15.14 0.12
C THR A 182 -27.07 -15.95 -0.76
N LEU A 183 -26.23 -15.28 -1.56
CA LEU A 183 -25.20 -15.94 -2.36
C LEU A 183 -24.20 -16.70 -1.48
N ILE A 184 -23.64 -16.08 -0.45
CA ILE A 184 -22.62 -16.69 0.41
C ILE A 184 -23.20 -17.76 1.33
N GLN A 185 -24.40 -17.55 1.89
CA GLN A 185 -24.98 -18.49 2.87
C GLN A 185 -25.75 -19.65 2.24
N LYS A 186 -26.33 -19.44 1.06
CA LYS A 186 -27.24 -20.42 0.43
C LYS A 186 -26.79 -20.88 -0.95
N ASN A 187 -25.67 -20.37 -1.48
CA ASN A 187 -25.18 -20.62 -2.86
C ASN A 187 -26.26 -20.35 -3.92
N LYS A 188 -27.16 -19.41 -3.66
CA LYS A 188 -28.23 -19.00 -4.58
C LYS A 188 -28.01 -17.55 -4.99
N LEU A 189 -27.87 -17.32 -6.29
CA LEU A 189 -27.73 -15.99 -6.85
C LEU A 189 -29.10 -15.33 -6.96
N ILE A 190 -29.32 -14.29 -6.16
CA ILE A 190 -30.56 -13.51 -6.14
C ILE A 190 -30.19 -12.04 -6.34
N PHE A 191 -30.94 -11.37 -7.22
CA PHE A 191 -30.79 -9.94 -7.43
C PHE A 191 -31.80 -9.15 -6.61
N SER A 192 -31.33 -8.18 -5.83
CA SER A 192 -32.14 -7.22 -5.09
C SER A 192 -32.00 -5.83 -5.70
N PHE A 193 -33.07 -5.35 -6.34
CA PHE A 193 -33.13 -4.02 -6.94
C PHE A 193 -33.60 -2.92 -5.98
N LYS A 194 -33.94 -3.30 -4.74
CA LYS A 194 -34.37 -2.38 -3.68
C LYS A 194 -33.16 -1.82 -2.95
N ILE A 195 -32.42 -0.91 -3.60
CA ILE A 195 -31.24 -0.26 -3.01
C ILE A 195 -31.63 1.00 -2.21
N TRP A 196 -32.75 1.62 -2.58
CA TRP A 196 -33.27 2.82 -1.93
C TRP A 196 -34.32 2.44 -0.87
N LYS A 197 -34.32 3.21 0.23
CA LYS A 197 -35.25 3.02 1.34
C LYS A 197 -36.66 3.50 0.98
#